data_AF-A0A7C6DW40-F1
#
_entry.id   AF-A0A7C6DW40-F1
#
_cell.length_a   1.000
_cell.length_b   1.000
_cell.length_c   1.000
_cell.angle_alpha   90.00
_cell.angle_beta   90.00
_cell.angle_gamma   90.00
#
_symmetry.space_group_name_H-M   'P 1'
#
loop_
_entity.id
_entity.type
_entity.pdbx_description
1 polymer ?
#
loop_
_entity_poly.entity_id
_entity_poly.type
_entity_poly.pdbx_seq_one_letter_code
_entity_poly.pdbx_strand_id
1 'polypeptide(L)' 'MKKRKGFTLIELMIVIAIIAILAAVLVPNFMRARESSRYSACKSNLKNISTGVEMYSNDYNGIYPASGTNGTND' A
#
# COMPACT_ATOMS: atom_id res chain seq x y z
N MET A 1 -32.74 -4.34 -44.13
CA MET A 1 -31.34 -4.24 -43.65
C MET A 1 -31.22 -3.11 -42.65
N LYS A 2 -31.04 -3.40 -41.34
CA LYS A 2 -30.80 -2.35 -40.33
C LYS A 2 -29.41 -1.77 -40.56
N LYS A 3 -29.31 -0.49 -40.95
CA LYS A 3 -28.02 0.23 -41.00
C LYS A 3 -27.44 0.27 -39.58
N ARG A 4 -26.31 -0.41 -39.37
CA ARG A 4 -25.54 -0.30 -38.13
C ARG A 4 -24.96 1.11 -38.08
N LYS A 5 -25.30 1.89 -37.05
CA LYS A 5 -24.62 3.16 -36.76
C LYS A 5 -23.23 2.83 -36.24
N GLY A 6 -22.19 3.31 -36.93
CA GLY A 6 -20.81 3.24 -36.44
C GLY A 6 -20.55 4.35 -35.41
N PHE A 7 -19.55 4.14 -34.56
CA PHE A 7 -19.03 5.18 -33.68
C PHE A 7 -18.49 6.35 -34.52
N THR A 8 -18.84 7.57 -34.14
CA THR A 8 -18.21 8.76 -34.71
C THR A 8 -16.86 8.98 -34.04
N LEU A 9 -15.87 9.52 -34.78
CA LEU A 9 -14.55 9.83 -34.22
C LEU A 9 -14.64 10.79 -33.03
N ILE A 10 -15.60 11.73 -33.06
CA ILE A 10 -15.80 12.71 -32.00
C ILE A 10 -16.29 12.07 -30.69
N GLU A 11 -17.17 11.07 -30.76
CA GLU A 11 -17.61 10.32 -29.57
C GLU A 11 -16.43 9.62 -28.90
N LEU A 12 -15.54 9.00 -29.69
CA LEU A 12 -14.34 8.35 -29.16
C LEU A 12 -13.35 9.38 -28.58
N MET A 13 -13.18 10.52 -29.26
CA MET A 13 -12.23 11.56 -28.86
C MET A 13 -12.58 12.20 -27.52
N ILE A 14 -13.87 12.48 -27.28
CA ILE A 14 -14.33 13.07 -26.01
C ILE A 14 -14.09 12.09 -24.85
N VAL A 15 -14.32 10.79 -25.07
CA VAL A 15 -14.13 9.76 -24.05
C VAL A 15 -12.67 9.68 -23.60
N ILE A 16 -11.72 9.63 -24.53
CA ILE A 16 -10.30 9.58 -24.17
C ILE A 16 -9.85 10.87 -23.45
N ALA A 17 -10.41 12.03 -23.82
CA ALA A 17 -10.10 13.29 -23.16
C ALA A 17 -10.56 13.29 -21.69
N ILE A 18 -11.77 12.80 -21.42
CA ILE A 18 -12.29 12.67 -20.05
C ILE A 18 -11.44 11.69 -19.24
N ILE A 19 -11.11 10.51 -19.81
CA ILE A 19 -10.25 9.51 -19.15
C ILE A 19 -8.88 10.11 -18.81
N ALA A 20 -8.27 10.87 -19.71
CA ALA A 20 -6.97 11.50 -19.49
C ALA A 20 -7.00 12.51 -18.34
N ILE A 21 -8.05 13.34 -18.26
CA ILE A 21 -8.23 14.31 -17.15
C ILE A 21 -8.37 13.57 -15.81
N LEU A 22 -9.21 12.53 -15.78
CA LEU A 22 -9.39 11.73 -14.56
C LEU A 22 -8.09 11.03 -14.15
N ALA A 23 -7.38 10.41 -15.10
CA ALA A 23 -6.12 9.72 -14.85
C ALA A 23 -5.03 10.69 -14.35
N ALA A 24 -4.97 11.92 -14.89
CA ALA A 24 -3.99 12.92 -14.47
C ALA A 24 -4.10 13.29 -12.98
N VAL A 25 -5.31 13.30 -12.43
CA VAL A 25 -5.54 13.55 -10.99
C VAL A 25 -5.41 12.26 -10.16
N LEU A 26 -5.90 11.15 -10.70
CA LEU A 26 -6.02 9.89 -9.96
C LEU A 26 -4.68 9.18 -9.79
N VAL A 27 -3.84 9.13 -10.84
CA VAL A 27 -2.54 8.43 -10.81
C VAL A 27 -1.61 8.96 -9.72
N PRO A 28 -1.29 10.26 -9.61
CA PRO A 28 -0.37 10.74 -8.59
C PRO A 28 -0.92 10.53 -7.17
N ASN A 29 -2.24 10.70 -6.99
CA ASN A 29 -2.88 10.46 -5.70
C ASN A 29 -2.85 8.98 -5.30
N PHE A 30 -3.09 8.08 -6.26
CA PHE A 30 -3.04 6.64 -6.04
C PHE A 30 -1.63 6.15 -5.68
N MET A 31 -0.59 6.72 -6.29
CA MET A 31 0.80 6.38 -5.96
C MET A 31 1.13 6.75 -4.51
N ARG A 32 0.74 7.95 -4.06
CA ARG A 32 0.90 8.38 -2.65
C ARG A 32 0.11 7.51 -1.69
N ALA A 33 -1.13 7.17 -2.04
CA ALA A 33 -1.97 6.29 -1.23
C ALA A 33 -1.36 4.89 -1.07
N ARG A 34 -0.78 4.33 -2.14
CA ARG A 34 -0.09 3.04 -2.12
C ARG A 34 1.19 3.07 -1.28
N GLU A 35 1.95 4.15 -1.33
CA GLU A 35 3.12 4.31 -0.46
C GLU A 35 2.71 4.40 1.01
N SER A 36 1.70 5.22 1.31
CA SER A 36 1.12 5.35 2.65
C SER A 36 0.57 4.02 3.17
N SER A 37 -0.05 3.19 2.32
CA SER A 37 -0.54 1.87 2.73
C SER A 37 0.59 0.91 3.09
N ARG A 38 1.69 0.91 2.33
CA ARG A 38 2.89 0.12 2.65
C ARG A 38 3.53 0.58 3.97
N TYR A 39 3.63 1.89 4.17
CA TYR A 39 4.13 2.45 5.42
C TYR A 39 3.23 2.08 6.60
N SER A 40 1.92 2.22 6.44
CA SER A 40 0.93 1.87 7.48
C SER A 40 0.97 0.39 7.84
N ALA A 41 1.13 -0.50 6.85
CA ALA A 41 1.28 -1.94 7.08
C ALA A 41 2.57 -2.25 7.86
N CYS A 42 3.70 -1.66 7.47
CA CYS A 42 4.96 -1.82 8.19
C CYS A 42 4.86 -1.31 9.64
N LYS A 43 4.28 -0.13 9.82
CA LYS A 43 4.03 0.45 11.15
C LYS A 43 3.15 -0.45 12.02
N SER A 44 2.11 -1.04 11.42
CA SER A 44 1.24 -2.01 12.11
C SER A 44 2.00 -3.25 12.56
N ASN A 45 2.84 -3.82 11.67
CA ASN A 45 3.66 -4.98 12.01
C ASN A 45 4.64 -4.67 13.15
N LEU A 46 5.32 -3.52 13.10
CA LEU A 46 6.22 -3.08 14.17
C LEU A 46 5.48 -2.88 15.49
N LYS A 47 4.28 -2.29 15.44
CA LYS A 47 3.43 -2.15 16.63
C LYS A 47 3.03 -3.51 17.21
N ASN A 48 2.70 -4.47 16.37
CA ASN A 48 2.36 -5.83 16.81
C ASN A 48 3.56 -6.50 17.48
N ILE A 49 4.77 -6.36 16.91
CA ILE A 49 6.01 -6.87 17.50
C ILE A 49 6.29 -6.17 18.84
N SER A 50 6.22 -4.83 18.90
CA SER A 50 6.47 -4.09 20.15
C SER A 50 5.50 -4.50 21.26
N THR A 51 4.23 -4.69 20.92
CA THR A 51 3.23 -5.18 21.86
C THR A 51 3.56 -6.59 22.36
N GLY A 52 3.99 -7.50 21.48
CA GLY A 52 4.40 -8.84 21.88
C GLY A 52 5.66 -8.85 22.77
N VAL A 53 6.62 -7.98 22.47
CA VAL A 53 7.83 -7.79 23.28
C VAL A 53 7.51 -7.22 24.66
N GLU A 54 6.59 -6.26 24.74
CA GLU A 54 6.14 -5.68 26.01
C GLU A 54 5.35 -6.70 26.85
N MET A 55 4.53 -7.53 26.19
CA MET A 55 3.85 -8.66 26.84
C MET A 55 4.85 -9.66 27.43
N TYR A 56 5.85 -10.07 26.65
CA TYR A 56 6.92 -10.94 27.14
C TYR A 56 7.66 -10.35 28.34
N SER A 57 8.03 -9.06 28.26
CA SER A 57 8.70 -8.36 29.36
C SER A 57 7.85 -8.36 30.63
N ASN A 58 6.54 -8.14 30.52
CA ASN A 58 5.64 -8.18 31.66
C ASN A 58 5.57 -9.56 32.31
N ASP A 59 5.58 -10.63 31.50
CA ASP A 59 5.53 -12.01 32.00
C ASP A 59 6.87 -12.48 32.62
N TYR A 60 8.00 -11.90 32.18
CA TYR A 60 9.36 -12.26 32.62
C TYR A 60 10.03 -11.19 33.50
N ASN A 61 9.30 -10.56 34.43
CA ASN A 61 9.84 -9.61 35.42
C ASN A 61 10.64 -8.43 34.83
N GLY A 62 10.20 -7.88 33.69
CA GLY A 62 10.85 -6.76 33.02
C GLY A 62 12.03 -7.16 32.11
N ILE A 63 12.24 -8.45 31.88
CA ILE A 63 13.29 -8.94 30.99
C ILE A 63 12.78 -8.95 29.55
N TYR A 64 13.39 -8.11 28.71
CA TYR A 64 13.12 -8.09 27.27
C TYR A 64 13.75 -9.29 26.55
N PRO A 65 13.14 -9.79 25.46
CA PRO A 65 13.68 -10.90 24.69
C PRO A 65 15.03 -10.49 24.09
N ALA A 66 16.05 -11.33 24.30
CA ALA A 66 17.39 -11.08 23.80
C ALA A 66 17.39 -11.00 22.27
N SER A 67 18.07 -10.00 21.71
CA SER A 67 18.41 -10.04 20.29
C SER A 67 19.23 -11.30 20.07
N GLY A 68 18.73 -12.24 19.27
CA GLY A 68 19.47 -13.44 18.89
C GLY A 68 20.68 -13.06 18.03
N THR A 69 21.72 -12.50 18.66
CA THR A 69 23.06 -12.43 18.09
C THR A 69 23.64 -13.82 18.27
N ASN A 70 23.33 -14.73 17.34
CA ASN A 70 24.19 -15.87 17.08
C ASN A 70 25.49 -15.31 16.47
N GLY A 71 26.32 -14.69 17.32
CA GLY A 71 27.73 -14.50 17.04
C GLY A 71 28.40 -15.86 17.15
N THR A 72 28.23 -16.70 16.12
CA THR A 72 29.21 -17.75 15.85
C THR A 72 30.47 -17.01 15.42
N ASN A 73 31.49 -17.05 16.28
CA ASN A 73 32.85 -16.72 15.92
C ASN A 73 33.28 -17.74 14.85
N ASP A 74 33.09 -17.40 13.57
CA ASP A 74 33.74 -17.97 12.38
C ASP A 74 33.66 -16.95 11.23
#